data_AF-A0AAV5KXP4-F1
#
_entry.id   AF-A0AAV5KXP4-F1
#
_cell.length_a   1.000
_cell.length_b   1.000
_cell.length_c   1.000
_cell.angle_alpha   90.00
_cell.angle_beta   90.00
_cell.angle_gamma   90.00
#
_symmetry.space_group_name_H-M   'P 1'
#
loop_
_entity.id
_entity.type
_entity.pdbx_description
1 polymer ?
#
loop_
_entity_poly.entity_id
_entity_poly.type
_entity_poly.pdbx_seq_one_letter_code
_entity_poly.pdbx_strand_id
1 'polypeptide(L)'
;MHFSSVVESAGVYTLSDYIDILDALVEKWKVKDLTGLSAEGQEAQEFVCDHLPQKLRRLEERAERRAKKRQTIPFTWIFNRAV
;
A
#
# COMPACT_ATOMS: atom_id res chain seq x y z
N MET A 1 15.16 6.93 2.54
CA MET A 1 14.33 5.95 1.80
C MET A 1 14.35 6.30 0.31
N HIS A 2 15.37 5.86 -0.44
CA HIS A 2 15.46 6.14 -1.88
C HIS A 2 15.09 4.92 -2.73
N PHE A 3 15.34 3.71 -2.23
CA PHE A 3 15.00 2.46 -2.88
C PHE A 3 13.49 2.29 -3.13
N SER A 4 12.64 2.49 -2.12
CA SER A 4 11.16 2.35 -2.27
C SER A 4 10.61 3.25 -3.37
N SER A 5 11.10 4.49 -3.46
CA SER A 5 10.66 5.44 -4.50
C SER A 5 11.07 4.99 -5.90
N VAL A 6 12.23 4.34 -6.06
CA VAL A 6 12.68 3.78 -7.35
C VAL A 6 11.86 2.55 -7.71
N VAL A 7 11.62 1.64 -6.76
CA VAL A 7 10.78 0.44 -6.93
C VAL A 7 9.33 0.82 -7.31
N GLU A 8 8.74 1.78 -6.61
CA GLU A 8 7.41 2.32 -6.91
C GLU A 8 7.40 2.97 -8.31
N SER A 9 8.43 3.77 -8.66
CA SER A 9 8.52 4.40 -9.99
C SER A 9 8.77 3.41 -11.13
N ALA A 10 9.35 2.25 -10.81
CA ALA A 10 9.62 1.15 -11.72
C ALA A 10 8.41 0.20 -11.85
N GLY A 11 7.37 0.37 -11.03
CA GLY A 11 6.16 -0.45 -11.05
C GLY A 11 6.37 -1.89 -10.56
N VAL A 12 7.43 -2.16 -9.79
CA VAL A 12 7.77 -3.52 -9.33
C VAL A 12 6.97 -3.91 -8.07
N TYR A 13 6.68 -2.92 -7.23
CA TYR A 13 5.76 -3.05 -6.10
C TYR A 13 5.11 -1.70 -5.85
N THR A 14 3.81 -1.65 -6.06
CA THR A 14 2.99 -0.44 -5.98
C THR A 14 2.05 -0.51 -4.79
N LEU A 15 1.45 0.62 -4.43
CA LEU A 15 0.40 0.63 -3.42
C LEU A 15 -0.82 -0.20 -3.87
N SER A 16 -1.05 -0.32 -5.17
CA SER A 16 -2.08 -1.18 -5.77
C SER A 16 -1.85 -2.64 -5.40
N ASP A 17 -0.63 -3.16 -5.55
CA ASP A 17 -0.29 -4.54 -5.18
C ASP A 17 -0.53 -4.80 -3.69
N TYR A 18 -0.27 -3.80 -2.84
CA TYR A 18 -0.54 -3.90 -1.41
C TYR A 18 -2.05 -3.96 -1.11
N ILE A 19 -2.85 -3.14 -1.79
CA ILE A 19 -4.32 -3.16 -1.67
C ILE A 19 -4.87 -4.52 -2.09
N ASP A 20 -4.40 -5.05 -3.23
CA ASP A 20 -4.86 -6.34 -3.76
C ASP A 20 -4.56 -7.51 -2.81
N ILE A 21 -3.37 -7.53 -2.21
CA ILE A 21 -3.02 -8.53 -1.18
C ILE A 21 -3.94 -8.40 0.03
N LEU A 22 -4.22 -7.18 0.46
CA LEU A 22 -5.05 -6.91 1.63
C LEU A 22 -6.50 -7.37 1.39
N ASP A 23 -7.07 -7.03 0.24
CA ASP A 23 -8.42 -7.44 -0.15
C ASP A 23 -8.52 -8.98 -0.24
N ALA A 24 -7.50 -9.64 -0.83
CA ALA A 24 -7.45 -11.10 -0.91
C ALA A 24 -7.41 -11.78 0.47
N LEU A 25 -6.71 -11.18 1.45
CA LEU A 25 -6.65 -11.69 2.82
C LEU A 25 -7.97 -11.48 3.56
N VAL A 26 -8.59 -10.30 3.42
CA VAL A 26 -9.90 -9.98 4.01
C VAL A 26 -10.98 -10.95 3.50
N GLU A 27 -10.98 -11.23 2.20
CA GLU A 27 -11.90 -12.20 1.59
C GLU A 27 -11.59 -13.64 2.06
N LYS A 28 -10.32 -14.05 2.01
CA LYS A 28 -9.90 -15.41 2.39
C LYS A 28 -10.28 -15.77 3.83
N TRP A 29 -10.15 -14.81 4.76
CA TRP A 29 -10.50 -15.01 6.17
C TRP A 29 -11.93 -14.66 6.49
N LYS A 30 -12.73 -14.19 5.52
CA LYS A 30 -14.11 -13.75 5.70
C LYS A 30 -14.23 -12.78 6.87
N VAL A 31 -13.31 -11.82 6.95
CA VAL A 31 -13.20 -10.90 8.10
C VAL A 31 -14.52 -10.17 8.33
N LYS A 32 -15.25 -9.83 7.26
CA LYS A 32 -16.56 -9.18 7.32
C LYS A 32 -17.67 -10.05 7.95
N ASP A 33 -17.53 -11.37 7.90
CA ASP A 33 -18.53 -12.31 8.42
C ASP A 33 -18.24 -12.72 9.87
N LEU A 34 -17.17 -12.21 10.49
CA LEU A 34 -16.86 -12.49 11.89
C LEU A 34 -17.92 -11.89 12.80
N THR A 35 -18.51 -12.74 13.64
CA THR A 35 -19.52 -12.37 14.64
C THR A 35 -19.04 -12.72 16.04
N GLY A 36 -19.62 -12.09 17.08
CA GLY A 36 -19.24 -12.37 18.47
C GLY A 36 -17.95 -11.69 18.92
N LEU A 37 -17.50 -10.69 18.17
CA LEU A 37 -16.35 -9.85 18.52
C LEU A 37 -16.70 -8.91 19.69
N SER A 38 -15.70 -8.56 20.50
CA SER A 38 -15.78 -7.45 21.45
C SER A 38 -16.02 -6.13 20.71
N ALA A 39 -16.37 -5.06 21.44
CA ALA A 39 -16.53 -3.72 20.85
C ALA A 39 -15.25 -3.26 20.10
N GLU A 40 -14.07 -3.51 20.69
CA GLU A 40 -12.78 -3.24 20.04
C GLU A 40 -12.57 -4.10 18.79
N GLY A 41 -13.00 -5.36 18.81
CA GLY A 41 -12.94 -6.25 17.65
C GLY A 41 -13.87 -5.81 16.51
N GLN A 42 -15.06 -5.30 16.82
CA GLN A 42 -15.98 -4.71 15.84
C GLN A 42 -15.40 -3.44 15.20
N GLU A 43 -14.78 -2.57 16.01
CA GLU A 43 -14.09 -1.38 15.51
C GLU A 43 -12.91 -1.75 14.59
N ALA A 44 -12.11 -2.74 14.99
CA ALA A 44 -11.01 -3.24 14.17
C ALA A 44 -11.51 -3.86 12.85
N GLN A 45 -12.62 -4.61 12.89
CA GLN A 45 -13.26 -5.19 11.72
C GLN A 45 -13.74 -4.10 10.75
N GLU A 46 -14.48 -3.10 11.24
CA GLU A 46 -14.95 -1.96 10.45
C GLU A 46 -13.76 -1.16 9.86
N PHE A 47 -12.71 -0.96 10.65
CA PHE A 47 -11.51 -0.28 10.18
C PHE A 47 -10.85 -1.01 9.00
N VAL A 48 -10.63 -2.32 9.13
CA VAL A 48 -9.94 -3.11 8.10
C VAL A 48 -10.81 -3.28 6.86
N CYS A 49 -12.12 -3.51 7.01
CA CYS A 49 -13.01 -3.78 5.89
C CYS A 49 -13.45 -2.51 5.14
N ASP A 50 -13.69 -1.39 5.82
CA ASP A 50 -14.37 -0.24 5.21
C ASP A 50 -13.48 1.01 5.16
N HIS A 51 -12.73 1.30 6.22
CA HIS A 51 -11.94 2.53 6.30
C HIS A 51 -10.57 2.43 5.64
N LEU A 52 -9.90 1.28 5.80
CA LEU A 52 -8.55 1.08 5.30
C LEU A 52 -8.48 1.09 3.75
N PRO A 53 -9.37 0.42 3.01
CA PRO A 53 -9.36 0.47 1.54
C PRO A 53 -9.56 1.90 0.99
N GLN A 54 -10.45 2.67 1.60
CA GLN A 54 -10.68 4.07 1.21
C GLN A 54 -9.44 4.95 1.44
N LYS A 55 -8.73 4.75 2.56
CA LYS A 55 -7.49 5.48 2.85
C LYS A 55 -6.40 5.12 1.86
N LEU A 56 -6.26 3.83 1.53
CA LEU A 56 -5.24 3.36 0.61
C LEU A 56 -5.46 3.89 -0.81
N ARG A 57 -6.71 3.90 -1.33
CA ARG A 57 -7.03 4.52 -2.64
C ARG A 57 -6.65 6.01 -2.70
N ARG A 58 -6.90 6.77 -1.63
CA ARG A 58 -6.49 8.20 -1.56
C ARG A 58 -4.97 8.36 -1.51
N LEU A 59 -4.26 7.41 -0.90
CA LEU A 59 -2.80 7.41 -0.86
C LEU A 59 -2.22 7.05 -2.23
N GLU A 60 -2.83 6.11 -2.94
CA GLU A 60 -2.46 5.68 -4.29
C GLU A 60 -2.53 6.87 -5.27
N GLU A 61 -3.66 7.58 -5.29
CA GLU A 61 -3.84 8.77 -6.13
C GLU A 61 -2.78 9.86 -5.83
N ARG A 62 -2.38 10.00 -4.56
CA ARG A 62 -1.32 10.93 -4.16
C ARG A 62 0.07 10.43 -4.57
N ALA A 63 0.32 9.13 -4.49
CA ALA A 63 1.57 8.52 -4.92
C ALA A 63 1.76 8.69 -6.43
N GLU A 64 0.73 8.44 -7.23
CA GLU A 64 0.74 8.69 -8.68
C GLU A 64 1.05 10.15 -9.03
N ARG A 65 0.44 11.11 -8.30
CA ARG A 65 0.71 12.54 -8.47
C ARG A 65 2.19 12.88 -8.17
N ARG A 66 2.83 12.20 -7.22
CA ARG A 66 4.24 12.40 -6.85
C ARG A 66 5.21 11.71 -7.81
N ALA A 67 4.86 10.53 -8.32
CA ALA A 67 5.68 9.76 -9.25
C ALA A 67 5.99 10.53 -10.54
N LYS A 68 5.13 11.49 -10.93
CA LYS A 68 5.37 12.41 -12.06
C LYS A 68 6.58 13.33 -11.86
N LYS A 69 7.15 13.43 -10.65
CA LYS A 69 8.39 14.16 -10.35
C LYS A 69 9.54 13.16 -10.15
N ARG A 70 10.14 12.68 -11.23
CA ARG A 70 11.33 11.83 -11.16
C ARG A 70 12.52 12.65 -10.66
N GLN A 71 13.09 12.22 -9.52
CA GLN A 71 14.39 12.69 -9.04
C GLN A 71 15.41 11.59 -9.34
N THR A 72 16.53 11.95 -9.94
CA THR A 72 17.62 11.02 -10.19
C THR A 72 18.48 10.91 -8.94
N ILE A 73 18.65 9.69 -8.41
CA ILE A 73 19.34 9.46 -7.14
C ILE A 73 20.47 8.44 -7.35
N PRO A 74 21.70 8.72 -6.88
CA PRO A 74 22.81 7.78 -6.97
C PRO A 74 22.64 6.61 -5.98
N PHE A 75 22.91 5.40 -6.45
CA PHE A 75 22.90 4.19 -5.61
C PHE A 75 24.29 3.56 -5.54
N THR A 76 24.76 3.27 -4.32
CA THR A 76 26.11 2.74 -4.07
C THR A 76 26.31 1.35 -4.67
N TRP A 77 25.28 0.50 -4.70
CA TRP A 77 25.37 -0.87 -5.24
C TRP A 77 25.45 -0.93 -6.78
N ILE A 78 25.26 0.19 -7.48
CA ILE A 78 25.46 0.33 -8.93
C ILE A 78 26.59 1.31 -9.21
N PHE A 79 27.62 1.31 -8.36
CA PHE A 79 28.81 2.14 -8.51
C PHE A 79 28.48 3.65 -8.55
N ASN A 80 27.58 4.09 -7.68
CA ASN A 80 27.10 5.49 -7.58
C ASN A 80 26.47 6.04 -8.87
N ARG A 81 25.99 5.17 -9.78
CA ARG A 81 25.18 5.60 -10.92
C ARG A 81 23.85 6.13 -10.43
N ALA A 82 23.39 7.22 -11.05
CA ALA A 82 22.12 7.86 -10.75
C ALA A 82 21.00 7.26 -11.62
N VAL A 83 19.89 6.90 -10.98
CA VAL A 83 18.66 6.35 -11.60
C VAL A 83 17.44 7.11 -11.15
#